data_AF-A0A3D0VY89-F1
#
_entry.id   AF-A0A3D0VY89-F1
#
_cell.length_a   1.000
_cell.length_b   1.000
_cell.length_c   1.000
_cell.angle_alpha   90.00
_cell.angle_beta   90.00
_cell.angle_gamma   90.00
#
_symmetry.space_group_name_H-M   'P 1'
#
loop_
_entity.id
_entity.type
_entity.pdbx_description
1 polymer ?
#
loop_
_entity_poly.entity_id
_entity_poly.type
_entity_poly.pdbx_seq_one_letter_code
_entity_poly.pdbx_strand_id
1 'polypeptide(L)' 'MERVYNFSAGPSMMPVEILQQAKQDLVSYPGAGCSVMEMSHRSAPFEKIIADAESALRRLMHIPDHYAVLF' A
#
# COMPACT_ATOMS: atom_id res chain seq x y z
N MET A 1 -20.07 13.67 12.35
CA MET A 1 -20.19 12.25 12.71
C MET A 1 -19.04 11.89 13.63
N GLU A 2 -19.32 11.15 14.69
CA GLU A 2 -18.31 10.64 15.63
C GLU A 2 -17.51 9.48 15.01
N ARG A 3 -16.23 9.37 15.35
CA ARG A 3 -15.37 8.29 14.83
C ARG A 3 -15.68 7.00 15.58
N VAL A 4 -16.10 5.96 14.85
CA VAL A 4 -16.33 4.62 15.40
C VAL A 4 -14.99 3.92 15.68
N TYR A 5 -14.88 3.32 16.86
CA TYR A 5 -13.82 2.35 17.17
C TYR A 5 -14.22 0.98 16.65
N ASN A 6 -13.47 0.48 15.67
CA ASN A 6 -13.73 -0.83 15.08
C ASN A 6 -12.81 -1.89 15.70
N PHE A 7 -13.40 -2.80 16.49
CA PHE A 7 -12.72 -3.91 17.17
C PHE A 7 -12.82 -5.25 16.42
N SER A 8 -13.11 -5.24 15.11
CA SER A 8 -13.13 -6.46 14.29
C SER A 8 -11.80 -7.23 14.37
N ALA A 9 -11.90 -8.56 14.48
CA ALA A 9 -10.74 -9.45 14.58
C ALA A 9 -10.00 -9.70 13.25
N GLY A 10 -10.61 -9.38 12.11
CA GLY A 10 -10.07 -9.60 10.76
C GLY A 10 -11.18 -9.72 9.69
N PRO A 11 -11.17 -8.93 8.59
CA PRO A 11 -10.37 -7.71 8.39
C PRO A 11 -10.56 -6.71 9.55
N SER A 12 -9.55 -5.87 9.79
CA SER A 12 -9.46 -5.00 10.98
C SER A 12 -9.36 -3.51 10.62
N MET A 13 -9.35 -2.65 11.64
CA MET A 13 -9.24 -1.21 11.47
C MET A 13 -7.90 -0.80 10.86
N MET A 14 -7.92 -0.07 9.74
CA MET A 14 -6.74 0.58 9.18
C MET A 14 -6.50 1.97 9.80
N PRO A 15 -5.24 2.46 9.84
CA PRO A 15 -4.95 3.84 10.20
C PRO A 15 -5.70 4.84 9.31
N VAL A 16 -6.18 5.93 9.90
CA VAL A 16 -7.08 6.89 9.22
C VAL A 16 -6.35 7.62 8.11
N GLU A 17 -5.10 7.99 8.35
CA GLU A 17 -4.20 8.65 7.41
C GLU A 17 -3.99 7.82 6.13
N ILE A 18 -3.92 6.49 6.24
CA ILE A 18 -3.79 5.60 5.08
C ILE A 18 -5.09 5.57 4.27
N LEU A 19 -6.24 5.52 4.94
CA LEU A 19 -7.55 5.60 4.26
C LEU A 19 -7.73 6.95 3.54
N GLN A 20 -7.27 8.04 4.16
CA GLN A 20 -7.33 9.37 3.57
C GLN A 20 -6.42 9.49 2.34
N GLN A 21 -5.20 8.98 2.43
CA GLN A 21 -4.27 8.98 1.28
C GLN A 21 -4.82 8.13 0.13
N ALA A 22 -5.26 6.89 0.42
CA ALA A 22 -5.84 6.01 -0.61
C ALA A 22 -7.06 6.64 -1.28
N LYS A 23 -7.91 7.37 -0.53
CA LYS A 23 -9.03 8.12 -1.09
C LYS A 23 -8.57 9.25 -2.01
N GLN A 24 -7.54 10.01 -1.62
CA GLN A 24 -7.02 11.12 -2.44
C GLN A 24 -6.43 10.60 -3.75
N ASP A 25 -5.72 9.48 -3.70
CA ASP A 25 -5.01 8.90 -4.85
C ASP A 25 -5.89 7.98 -5.70
N LEU A 26 -7.13 7.70 -5.28
CA LEU A 26 -7.96 6.63 -5.84
C LEU A 26 -8.22 6.81 -7.34
N VAL A 27 -8.49 8.04 -7.77
CA VAL A 27 -8.82 8.37 -9.16
C VAL A 27 -7.57 8.57 -10.01
N SER A 28 -6.49 9.07 -9.39
CA SER A 28 -5.23 9.31 -10.08
C SER A 28 -4.10 9.20 -9.08
N TYR A 29 -3.30 8.15 -9.20
CA TYR A 29 -2.11 7.99 -8.39
C TYR A 29 -1.08 9.06 -8.79
N PRO A 30 -0.37 9.66 -7.82
CA PRO A 30 0.56 10.75 -8.09
C PRO A 30 1.55 10.44 -9.24
N GLY A 31 1.48 11.25 -10.30
CA GLY A 31 2.36 11.12 -11.46
C GLY A 31 2.01 10.02 -12.46
N ALA A 32 0.97 9.22 -12.22
CA ALA A 32 0.57 8.14 -13.15
C ALA A 32 -0.55 8.53 -14.12
N GLY A 33 -1.38 9.51 -13.75
CA GLY A 33 -2.50 9.97 -14.58
C GLY A 33 -3.70 9.02 -14.63
N CYS A 34 -3.66 7.92 -13.88
CA CYS A 34 -4.74 6.95 -13.71
C CYS A 34 -4.71 6.33 -12.30
N SER A 35 -5.75 5.59 -11.95
CA SER A 35 -5.83 4.85 -10.69
C SER A 35 -4.77 3.76 -10.64
N VAL A 36 -4.27 3.43 -9.43
CA VAL A 36 -3.44 2.23 -9.21
C VAL A 36 -4.13 0.95 -9.69
N MET A 37 -5.47 0.92 -9.66
CA MET A 37 -6.27 -0.23 -10.12
C MET A 37 -6.29 -0.39 -11.65
N GLU A 38 -5.90 0.65 -12.40
CA GLU A 38 -5.86 0.65 -13.86
C GLU A 38 -4.43 0.44 -14.40
N MET A 39 -3.43 0.47 -13.53
CA MET A 39 -2.02 0.32 -13.91
C MET A 39 -1.72 -1.11 -14.35
N SER A 40 -0.87 -1.25 -15.37
CA SER A 40 -0.19 -2.52 -15.62
C SER A 40 0.73 -2.84 -14.44
N HIS A 41 0.70 -4.09 -13.97
CA HIS A 41 1.64 -4.60 -12.95
C HIS A 41 3.11 -4.57 -13.40
N ARG A 42 3.38 -4.30 -14.68
CA ARG A 42 4.71 -4.13 -15.27
C ARG A 42 5.04 -2.68 -15.62
N SER A 43 4.17 -1.75 -15.25
CA SER A 43 4.43 -0.33 -15.48
C SER A 43 5.40 0.19 -14.42
N ALA A 44 6.27 1.12 -14.79
CA ALA A 44 7.24 1.71 -13.85
C ALA A 44 6.61 2.27 -12.56
N PRO A 45 5.42 2.92 -12.60
CA PRO A 45 4.74 3.34 -11.37
C PRO A 45 4.39 2.17 -10.44
N PHE A 46 3.88 1.06 -10.97
CA PHE A 46 3.54 -0.11 -10.17
C PHE A 46 4.77 -0.86 -9.67
N GLU A 47 5.80 -1.02 -10.51
CA GLU A 47 7.08 -1.62 -10.11
C GLU A 47 7.71 -0.88 -8.92
N LYS A 48 7.58 0.45 -8.90
CA LYS A 48 8.00 1.26 -7.75
C LYS A 48 7.18 0.93 -6.49
N ILE A 49 5.86 0.82 -6.59
CA ILE A 49 4.99 0.51 -5.45
C ILE A 49 5.38 -0.84 -4.82
N ILE A 50 5.55 -1.89 -5.62
CA ILE A 50 5.87 -3.22 -5.11
C ILE A 50 7.30 -3.29 -4.53
N ALA A 51 8.27 -2.61 -5.16
CA ALA A 51 9.64 -2.53 -4.65
C ALA A 51 9.72 -1.76 -3.31
N ASP A 52 8.98 -0.65 -3.19
CA ASP A 52 8.90 0.11 -1.95
C ASP A 52 8.23 -0.71 -0.84
N ALA A 53 7.18 -1.49 -1.17
CA ALA A 53 6.51 -2.38 -0.22
C ALA A 53 7.44 -3.50 0.28
N GLU A 54 8.17 -4.16 -0.61
CA GLU A 54 9.19 -5.15 -0.22
C GLU A 54 10.27 -4.53 0.66
N SER A 55 10.83 -3.39 0.24
CA SER A 55 11.88 -2.69 0.98
C SER A 55 11.42 -2.28 2.38
N ALA A 56 10.19 -1.77 2.50
CA ALA A 56 9.60 -1.42 3.79
C ALA A 56 9.45 -2.66 4.69
N LEU A 57 8.95 -3.78 4.17
CA LEU A 57 8.81 -5.01 4.95
C LEU A 57 10.17 -5.54 5.40
N ARG A 58 11.16 -5.59 4.50
CA ARG A 58 12.53 -6.02 4.83
C ARG A 58 13.12 -5.15 5.94
N ARG A 59 12.96 -3.83 5.88
CA ARG A 59 13.43 -2.90 6.90
C ARG A 59 12.72 -3.09 8.24
N LEU A 60 11.39 -3.19 8.25
CA LEU A 60 10.60 -3.31 9.47
C LEU A 60 10.83 -4.63 10.21
N MET A 61 11.03 -5.70 9.45
CA MET A 61 11.16 -7.06 9.97
C MET A 61 12.61 -7.56 10.02
N HIS A 62 13.58 -6.71 9.62
CA HIS A 62 15.00 -7.06 9.50
C HIS A 62 15.25 -8.33 8.65
N ILE A 63 14.58 -8.46 7.52
CA ILE A 63 14.70 -9.63 6.64
C ILE A 63 16.03 -9.56 5.88
N PRO A 64 16.90 -10.58 5.99
CA PRO A 64 18.19 -10.57 5.31
C PRO A 64 18.05 -10.91 3.82
N ASP A 65 19.05 -10.54 3.03
CA ASP A 65 19.01 -10.60 1.55
C ASP A 65 18.90 -12.03 0.99
N HIS A 66 19.25 -13.04 1.78
CA HIS A 66 19.14 -14.45 1.38
C HIS A 66 17.74 -15.05 1.57
N TYR A 67 16.77 -14.26 2.06
CA TYR A 67 15.36 -14.64 2.08
C TYR A 67 14.58 -13.89 1.00
N ALA A 68 13.65 -14.59 0.35
CA ALA A 68 12.69 -14.01 -0.57
C ALA A 68 11.47 -13.44 0.18
N VAL A 69 10.93 -12.34 -0.33
CA VAL A 69 9.62 -11.78 0.08
C VAL A 69 8.66 -12.00 -1.08
N LEU A 70 7.49 -12.57 -0.81
CA LEU A 70 6.46 -12.87 -1.81
C LEU A 70 5.15 -12.17 -1.41
N PHE A 71 4.39 -11.71 -2.42
CA PHE A 71 3.09 -11.05 -2.27
C PHE A 71 2.02 -11.80 -3.06
#